data_AF-A0AAD8DYJ7-F1
#
_entry.id   AF-A0AAD8DYJ7-F1
#
_cell.length_a   1.000
_cell.length_b   1.000
_cell.length_c   1.000
_cell.angle_alpha   90.00
_cell.angle_beta   90.00
_cell.angle_gamma   90.00
#
_symmetry.space_group_name_H-M   'P 1'
#
loop_
_entity.id
_entity.type
_entity.pdbx_description
1 polymer ?
#
loop_
_entity_poly.entity_id
_entity_poly.type
_entity_poly.pdbx_seq_one_letter_code
_entity_poly.pdbx_strand_id
1 'polypeptide(L)'
;MKLWTVVLFVSVISFQQTIAECPPGQYNPGPDCSFEDICPVPISHSARSHYCDCWCDAGTIRDSQTMECVKKCPELKSPYA
;
A
#
# COMPACT_ATOMS: atom_id res chain seq x y z
N MET A 1 39.51 12.49 -9.43
CA MET A 1 38.14 11.99 -9.72
C MET A 1 37.42 13.07 -10.52
N LYS A 2 36.85 12.75 -11.69
CA LYS A 2 36.21 13.77 -12.54
C LYS A 2 34.88 14.19 -11.88
N LEU A 3 34.56 15.48 -11.91
CA LEU A 3 33.33 16.03 -11.29
C LEU A 3 32.07 15.26 -11.72
N TRP A 4 32.03 14.85 -12.99
CA TRP A 4 30.98 14.06 -13.62
C TRP A 4 30.73 12.70 -12.96
N THR A 5 31.77 12.07 -12.42
CA THR A 5 31.63 10.78 -11.73
C THR A 5 30.90 10.95 -10.40
N VAL A 6 31.16 12.04 -9.69
CA VAL A 6 30.48 12.35 -8.42
C VAL A 6 29.00 12.65 -8.66
N VAL A 7 28.68 13.42 -9.70
CA VAL A 7 27.29 13.74 -10.07
C VAL A 7 26.50 12.48 -10.42
N LEU A 8 27.10 11.55 -11.18
CA LEU A 8 26.48 10.26 -11.52
C LEU A 8 26.23 9.38 -10.30
N PHE A 9 27.17 9.33 -9.35
CA PHE A 9 26.97 8.54 -8.13
C PHE A 9 25.88 9.12 -7.24
N VAL A 10 25.83 10.44 -7.07
CA VAL A 10 24.79 11.10 -6.26
C VAL A 10 23.41 10.90 -6.88
N SER A 11 23.27 11.03 -8.21
CA SER A 11 21.97 10.82 -8.85
C SER A 11 21.47 9.39 -8.70
N VAL A 12 22.32 8.38 -8.90
CA VAL A 12 21.93 6.96 -8.74
C VAL A 12 21.50 6.65 -7.31
N ILE A 13 22.19 7.19 -6.31
CA ILE A 13 21.82 6.99 -4.89
C ILE A 13 20.47 7.65 -4.58
N SER A 14 20.23 8.87 -5.10
CA SER A 14 18.96 9.57 -4.91
C SER A 14 17.77 8.86 -5.58
N PHE A 15 17.97 8.22 -6.74
CA PHE A 15 16.92 7.43 -7.41
C PHE A 15 16.56 6.14 -6.67
N GLN A 16 17.49 5.53 -5.93
CA GLN A 16 17.21 4.33 -5.13
C GLN A 16 16.32 4.66 -3.92
N GLN A 17 16.49 5.83 -3.31
CA GLN A 17 15.74 6.23 -2.10
C GLN A 17 14.28 6.57 -2.36
N THR A 18 13.87 6.77 -3.63
CA THR A 18 12.46 7.08 -3.97
C THR A 18 11.55 5.86 -4.05
N ILE A 19 12.10 4.65 -3.96
CA ILE A 19 11.30 3.42 -3.94
C ILE A 19 11.16 2.99 -2.49
N ALA A 20 10.15 3.51 -1.80
CA ALA A 20 9.78 2.99 -0.48
C ALA A 20 9.41 1.51 -0.64
N GLU A 21 10.17 0.61 -0.02
CA GLU A 21 9.87 -0.82 -0.03
C GLU A 21 8.58 -1.10 0.73
N CYS A 22 7.71 -1.92 0.13
CA CYS A 22 6.44 -2.28 0.73
C CYS A 22 6.58 -3.32 1.83
N PRO A 23 5.68 -3.31 2.84
CA PRO A 23 5.63 -4.37 3.83
C PRO A 23 5.41 -5.75 3.18
N PRO A 24 5.80 -6.85 3.84
CA PRO A 24 5.55 -8.20 3.33
C PRO A 24 4.06 -8.44 3.04
N GLY A 25 3.75 -9.06 1.91
CA GLY A 25 2.36 -9.28 1.47
C GLY A 25 1.72 -8.07 0.79
N GLN A 26 2.52 -7.04 0.48
CA GLN A 26 2.09 -5.86 -0.24
C GLN A 26 3.03 -5.54 -1.41
N TYR A 27 2.50 -4.90 -2.43
CA TYR A 27 3.22 -4.47 -3.62
C TYR A 27 2.97 -2.99 -3.91
N ASN A 28 3.93 -2.33 -4.57
CA ASN A 28 3.73 -0.95 -5.03
C ASN A 28 2.88 -0.98 -6.31
N PRO A 29 1.66 -0.41 -6.33
CA PRO A 29 0.78 -0.40 -7.50
C PRO A 29 1.32 0.46 -8.65
N GLY A 30 2.36 1.25 -8.40
CA GLY A 30 2.94 2.17 -9.37
C GLY A 30 2.14 3.49 -9.47
N PRO A 31 2.44 4.30 -10.50
CA PRO A 31 1.84 5.63 -10.68
C PRO A 31 0.35 5.58 -11.04
N ASP A 32 -0.16 4.44 -11.50
CA ASP A 32 -1.56 4.21 -11.86
C ASP A 32 -2.34 3.55 -10.70
N CYS A 33 -2.12 4.02 -9.47
CA CYS A 33 -2.91 3.60 -8.31
C CYS A 33 -4.41 3.84 -8.55
N SER A 34 -5.22 2.84 -8.22
CA SER A 34 -6.67 2.84 -8.37
C SER A 34 -7.33 2.71 -6.98
N PHE A 35 -8.51 2.09 -6.89
CA PHE A 35 -9.17 1.79 -5.63
C PHE A 35 -8.76 0.40 -5.15
N GLU A 36 -8.20 0.32 -3.95
CA GLU A 36 -7.91 -0.95 -3.27
C GLU A 36 -9.20 -1.45 -2.56
N ASP A 37 -9.44 -2.76 -2.61
CA ASP A 37 -10.51 -3.38 -1.83
C ASP A 37 -10.12 -3.43 -0.35
N ILE A 38 -10.88 -2.71 0.47
CA ILE A 38 -10.69 -2.63 1.91
C ILE A 38 -11.92 -3.25 2.57
N CYS A 39 -11.70 -4.03 3.63
CA CYS A 39 -12.79 -4.62 4.39
C CYS A 39 -13.75 -3.54 4.89
N PRO A 40 -15.08 -3.78 4.81
CA PRO A 40 -16.05 -2.78 5.18
C PRO A 40 -15.90 -2.43 6.67
N VAL A 41 -15.80 -1.15 6.98
CA VAL A 41 -16.16 -0.62 8.30
C VAL A 41 -17.68 -0.77 8.47
N PRO A 42 -18.22 -0.83 9.71
CA PRO A 42 -19.66 -0.99 9.99
C PRO A 42 -20.54 0.20 9.56
N ILE A 43 -20.08 1.02 8.60
CA ILE A 43 -20.81 2.14 8.01
C ILE A 43 -21.25 1.72 6.62
N SER A 44 -22.53 1.94 6.33
CA SER A 44 -23.35 1.41 5.22
C SER A 44 -22.90 1.73 3.79
N HIS A 45 -21.70 2.25 3.56
CA HIS A 45 -21.19 2.58 2.24
C HIS A 45 -19.75 2.08 2.06
N SER A 46 -19.51 1.36 0.96
CA SER A 46 -18.18 0.97 0.51
C SER A 46 -17.35 2.23 0.24
N ALA A 47 -16.48 2.61 1.15
CA ALA A 47 -15.51 3.67 0.92
C ALA A 47 -14.35 3.09 0.11
N ARG A 48 -14.46 3.14 -1.22
CA ARG A 48 -13.30 2.98 -2.09
C ARG A 48 -12.38 4.17 -1.84
N SER A 49 -11.31 3.98 -1.09
CA SER A 49 -10.32 5.02 -0.84
C SER A 49 -9.27 4.97 -1.94
N HIS A 50 -8.99 6.13 -2.54
CA HIS A 50 -7.86 6.28 -3.45
C HIS A 50 -6.58 6.11 -2.62
N TYR A 51 -5.88 5.00 -2.83
CA TYR A 51 -4.71 4.62 -2.05
C TYR A 51 -3.55 4.42 -3.01
N CYS A 52 -2.51 5.24 -2.89
CA CYS A 52 -1.31 5.14 -3.73
C CYS A 52 -0.08 4.65 -2.98
N ASP A 53 -0.29 4.19 -1.75
CA ASP A 53 0.75 3.47 -1.02
C ASP A 53 0.75 2.00 -1.46
N CYS A 54 1.43 1.16 -0.69
CA CYS A 54 1.54 -0.27 -0.92
C CYS A 54 0.19 -0.99 -0.84
N TRP A 55 -0.15 -1.78 -1.84
CA TRP A 55 -1.39 -2.55 -1.95
C TRP A 55 -1.21 -3.99 -1.51
N CYS A 56 -2.24 -4.59 -0.94
CA CYS A 56 -2.28 -5.99 -0.60
C CYS A 56 -2.17 -6.87 -1.86
N ASP A 57 -1.37 -7.93 -1.78
CA ASP A 57 -1.18 -8.88 -2.87
C ASP A 57 -2.52 -9.44 -3.38
N ALA A 58 -2.56 -9.80 -4.67
CA ALA A 58 -3.74 -10.36 -5.29
C ALA A 58 -4.32 -11.56 -4.51
N GLY A 59 -5.61 -11.51 -4.21
CA GLY A 59 -6.29 -12.51 -3.38
C GLY A 59 -6.27 -12.24 -1.87
N THR A 60 -5.73 -11.09 -1.46
CA THR A 60 -5.86 -10.57 -0.10
C THR A 60 -6.57 -9.21 -0.11
N ILE A 61 -7.13 -8.83 1.04
CA ILE A 61 -7.95 -7.63 1.24
C ILE A 61 -7.38 -6.90 2.45
N ARG A 62 -7.34 -5.57 2.41
CA ARG A 62 -6.85 -4.79 3.55
C ARG A 62 -7.90 -4.72 4.65
N ASP A 63 -7.52 -5.09 5.87
CA ASP A 63 -8.35 -4.83 7.04
C ASP A 63 -8.26 -3.35 7.44
N SER A 64 -9.40 -2.66 7.43
CA SER A 64 -9.50 -1.26 7.84
C SER A 64 -9.09 -0.98 9.30
N GLN A 65 -9.08 -1.99 10.17
CA GLN A 65 -8.76 -1.84 11.60
C GLN A 65 -7.28 -2.07 11.88
N THR A 66 -6.72 -3.17 11.38
CA THR A 66 -5.31 -3.55 11.62
C THR A 66 -4.36 -3.05 10.55
N MET A 67 -4.89 -2.61 9.40
CA MET A 67 -4.14 -2.27 8.18
C MET A 67 -3.36 -3.45 7.58
N GLU A 68 -3.61 -4.68 8.05
CA GLU A 68 -2.99 -5.90 7.55
C GLU A 68 -3.74 -6.47 6.34
N CYS A 69 -3.01 -7.21 5.50
CA CYS A 69 -3.57 -7.91 4.35
C CYS A 69 -4.06 -9.30 4.76
N VAL A 70 -5.36 -9.52 4.66
CA VAL A 70 -6.03 -10.76 5.10
C VAL A 70 -6.71 -11.46 3.93
N LYS A 71 -6.79 -12.79 3.97
CA LYS A 71 -7.46 -13.59 2.91
C LYS A 71 -8.98 -13.41 2.89
N LYS A 72 -9.56 -13.03 4.02
CA LYS A 72 -10.99 -12.83 4.20
C LYS A 72 -11.20 -11.76 5.26
N CYS A 73 -12.18 -10.89 5.05
CA CYS A 73 -12.50 -9.88 6.06
C CYS A 73 -12.88 -10.54 7.38
N PRO A 74 -12.32 -10.07 8.51
CA PRO A 74 -12.72 -10.54 9.80
C PRO A 74 -14.22 -10.28 9.98
N GLU A 75 -14.91 -11.20 10.63
CA GLU A 75 -16.31 -10.98 10.99
C GLU A 75 -16.35 -9.76 11.91
N LEU A 76 -16.99 -8.70 11.44
CA LEU A 76 -17.29 -7.53 12.25
C LEU A 76 -18.11 -8.04 13.44
N LYS A 77 -17.50 -8.12 14.62
CA LYS A 77 -18.27 -8.13 15.86
C LYS A 77 -18.90 -6.76 15.94
N SER A 78 -20.15 -6.65 15.49
CA SER A 78 -20.93 -5.44 15.64
C SER A 78 -20.85 -5.02 17.10
N PRO A 79 -20.40 -3.79 17.42
CA PRO A 79 -20.49 -3.28 18.79
C PRO A 79 -21.96 -3.05 19.21
N TYR A 80 -22.92 -3.34 18.32
CA TYR A 80 -24.36 -3.24 18.53
C TYR A 80 -25.09 -4.59 18.45
N ALA A 81 -24.38 -5.72 18.51
CA ALA A 81 -24.98 -7.06 18.63
C ALA A 81 -25.24 -7.43 20.09
#